data_AF-A0A2S9GJK4-F1
#
_entry.id   AF-A0A2S9GJK4-F1
#
_cell.length_a   1.000
_cell.length_b   1.000
_cell.length_c   1.000
_cell.angle_alpha   90.00
_cell.angle_beta   90.00
_cell.angle_gamma   90.00
#
_symmetry.space_group_name_H-M   'P 1'
#
loop_
_entity.id
_entity.type
_entity.pdbx_description
1 polymer ?
#
loop_
_entity_poly.entity_id
_entity_poly.type
_entity_poly.pdbx_seq_one_letter_code
_entity_poly.pdbx_strand_id
1 'polypeptide(L)' 'MAQSLRQAGRGEQLTTGDLAILTREHAQAAGAFPRTMGAIETKQEINQWVMGELITLETRQSLEGLGLMTVGLKR' A
#
# COMPACT_ATOMS: atom_id res chain seq x y z
N MET A 1 0.85 4.22 -6.97
CA MET A 1 0.56 3.43 -5.75
C MET A 1 1.29 3.97 -4.52
N ALA A 2 2.61 4.17 -4.53
CA ALA A 2 3.32 4.76 -3.38
C ALA A 2 2.81 6.16 -2.95
N GLN A 3 2.22 6.93 -3.88
CA GLN A 3 1.73 8.28 -3.62
C GLN A 3 0.35 8.31 -2.93
N SER A 4 -0.52 7.33 -3.17
CA SER A 4 -1.82 7.21 -2.50
C SER A 4 -1.65 6.74 -1.04
N LEU A 5 -0.76 5.78 -0.80
CA LEU A 5 -0.34 5.37 0.55
C LEU A 5 0.33 6.51 1.35
N ARG A 6 1.06 7.42 0.71
CA ARG A 6 1.66 8.59 1.38
C ARG A 6 0.66 9.71 1.69
N GLN A 7 -0.33 9.95 0.83
CA GLN A 7 -1.36 10.96 1.11
C GLN A 7 -2.25 10.56 2.30
N ALA A 8 -2.47 9.25 2.45
CA ALA A 8 -3.10 8.62 3.60
C ALA A 8 -2.42 8.96 4.95
N GLY A 9 -1.12 9.27 4.95
CA GLY A 9 -0.36 9.62 6.17
C GLY A 9 -0.52 11.05 6.67
N ARG A 10 -1.39 11.89 6.07
CA ARG A 10 -1.65 13.26 6.53
C ARG A 10 -2.76 13.31 7.60
N GLY A 11 -2.45 12.79 8.79
CA GLY A 11 -3.16 13.15 10.03
C GLY A 11 -4.26 12.20 10.51
N GLU A 12 -4.72 11.25 9.70
CA GLU A 12 -5.62 10.18 10.16
C GLU A 12 -4.85 8.86 10.32
N GLN A 13 -5.02 8.19 11.46
CA GLN A 13 -4.53 6.82 11.63
C GLN A 13 -5.42 5.90 10.81
N LEU A 14 -4.94 5.50 9.64
CA LEU A 14 -5.63 4.53 8.82
C LEU A 14 -5.30 3.12 9.30
N THR A 15 -6.34 2.30 9.45
CA THR A 15 -6.18 0.87 9.71
C THR A 15 -5.79 0.15 8.43
N THR A 16 -5.28 -1.08 8.56
CA THR A 16 -5.05 -1.97 7.40
C THR A 16 -6.34 -2.19 6.60
N GLY A 17 -7.50 -2.17 7.25
CA GLY A 17 -8.80 -2.27 6.59
C GLY A 17 -9.10 -1.07 5.70
N ASP A 18 -8.81 0.14 6.18
CA ASP A 18 -8.99 1.37 5.40
C ASP A 18 -8.05 1.41 4.20
N LEU A 19 -6.80 0.99 4.39
CA LEU A 19 -5.82 0.85 3.30
C LEU A 19 -6.29 -0.17 2.26
N ALA A 20 -6.89 -1.29 2.67
CA ALA A 20 -7.44 -2.28 1.75
C ALA A 20 -8.63 -1.72 0.94
N ILE A 21 -9.49 -0.90 1.55
CA ILE A 21 -10.60 -0.26 0.83
C ILE A 21 -10.06 0.72 -0.22
N LEU A 22 -9.21 1.66 0.20
CA LEU A 22 -8.63 2.67 -0.69
C LEU A 22 -7.82 2.03 -1.83
N THR A 23 -7.06 0.97 -1.52
CA THR A 23 -6.26 0.25 -2.52
C THR A 23 -7.18 -0.47 -3.51
N ARG A 24 -8.29 -1.05 -3.07
CA ARG A 24 -9.27 -1.66 -3.96
C ARG A 24 -9.90 -0.64 -4.91
N GLU A 25 -10.34 0.50 -4.40
CA GLU A 25 -10.96 1.56 -5.21
C GLU A 25 -10.01 2.06 -6.30
N HIS A 26 -8.75 2.32 -5.93
CA HIS A 26 -7.72 2.69 -6.89
C HIS A 26 -7.43 1.59 -7.92
N ALA A 27 -7.30 0.34 -7.48
CA ALA A 27 -7.03 -0.79 -8.36
C ALA A 27 -8.19 -1.05 -9.34
N GLN A 28 -9.44 -0.89 -8.89
CA GLN A 28 -10.63 -0.98 -9.73
C GLN A 28 -10.67 0.14 -10.78
N ALA A 29 -10.41 1.39 -10.38
CA ALA A 29 -10.33 2.52 -11.30
C ALA A 29 -9.22 2.34 -12.35
N ALA A 30 -8.13 1.66 -11.99
CA ALA A 30 -7.03 1.34 -12.90
C ALA A 30 -7.26 0.08 -13.75
N GLY A 31 -8.37 -0.64 -13.56
CA GLY A 31 -8.63 -1.90 -14.26
C GLY A 31 -7.64 -3.02 -13.91
N ALA A 32 -7.08 -3.00 -12.70
CA ALA A 32 -6.02 -3.92 -12.27
C ALA A 32 -6.47 -5.38 -12.13
N PHE A 33 -7.79 -5.63 -12.02
CA PHE A 33 -8.35 -6.98 -11.86
C PHE A 33 -9.12 -7.44 -13.10
N PRO A 34 -8.99 -8.72 -13.50
CA PRO A 34 -9.84 -9.31 -14.53
C PRO A 34 -11.32 -9.23 -14.14
N ARG A 35 -12.21 -9.03 -15.14
CA ARG A 35 -13.67 -9.00 -14.91
C ARG A 35 -14.25 -10.31 -14.35
N THR A 36 -13.52 -11.40 -14.50
CA THR A 36 -13.88 -12.74 -13.99
C THR A 36 -13.50 -12.95 -12.54
N MET A 37 -12.67 -12.07 -11.96
CA MET A 37 -12.18 -12.20 -10.60
C MET A 37 -13.29 -11.92 -9.60
N GLY A 38 -13.49 -12.83 -8.65
CA GLY A 38 -14.55 -12.71 -7.64
C GLY A 38 -14.25 -11.65 -6.59
N ALA A 39 -15.27 -11.20 -5.85
CA ALA A 39 -15.11 -10.21 -4.79
C ALA A 39 -14.21 -10.70 -3.64
N ILE A 40 -14.30 -11.99 -3.28
CA ILE A 40 -13.46 -12.60 -2.23
C ILE A 40 -12.00 -12.66 -2.69
N GLU A 41 -11.78 -13.14 -3.91
CA GLU A 41 -10.46 -13.25 -4.54
C GLU A 41 -9.79 -11.88 -4.65
N THR A 42 -10.53 -10.87 -5.12
CA THR A 42 -10.08 -9.47 -5.19
C THR A 42 -9.70 -8.93 -3.81
N LYS A 43 -10.51 -9.22 -2.78
CA LYS A 43 -10.20 -8.80 -1.40
C LYS A 43 -8.92 -9.45 -0.89
N GLN A 44 -8.70 -10.74 -1.17
CA GLN A 44 -7.50 -11.45 -0.76
C GLN A 44 -6.25 -10.87 -1.44
N GLU A 45 -6.31 -10.65 -2.76
CA GLU A 45 -5.21 -10.07 -3.53
C GLU A 45 -4.82 -8.68 -3.01
N ILE A 46 -5.82 -7.81 -2.80
CA ILE A 46 -5.62 -6.49 -2.22
C ILE A 46 -4.96 -6.55 -0.83
N ASN A 47 -5.43 -7.46 0.04
CA ASN A 47 -4.84 -7.61 1.37
C ASN A 47 -3.38 -8.05 1.27
N GLN A 48 -3.05 -8.96 0.36
CA GLN A 48 -1.67 -9.40 0.15
C GLN A 48 -0.79 -8.26 -0.36
N TRP A 49 -1.28 -7.44 -1.30
CA TRP A 49 -0.56 -6.27 -1.78
C TRP A 49 -0.31 -5.26 -0.66
N VAL A 50 -1.35 -4.92 0.11
CA VAL A 50 -1.22 -3.97 1.24
C VAL A 50 -0.20 -4.49 2.25
N MET A 51 -0.25 -5.77 2.62
CA MET A 51 0.72 -6.35 3.56
C MET A 51 2.14 -6.36 3.00
N GLY A 52 2.33 -6.68 1.72
CA GLY A 52 3.65 -6.67 1.07
C GLY A 52 4.28 -5.27 1.06
N GLU A 53 3.48 -4.25 0.76
CA GLU A 53 3.94 -2.86 0.79
C GLU A 53 4.30 -2.41 2.23
N LEU A 54 3.49 -2.78 3.23
CA LEU A 54 3.77 -2.44 4.63
C LEU A 54 5.07 -3.08 5.12
N ILE A 55 5.31 -4.37 4.83
CA ILE A 55 6.56 -5.06 5.18
C ILE A 55 7.76 -4.38 4.51
N THR A 56 7.62 -3.98 3.24
CA THR A 56 8.67 -3.28 2.51
C THR A 56 8.97 -1.91 3.12
N LEU A 57 7.95 -1.17 3.54
CA LEU A 57 8.10 0.10 4.23
C LEU A 57 8.75 -0.05 5.62
N GLU A 58 8.33 -1.04 6.40
CA GLU A 58 8.94 -1.36 7.70
C GLU A 58 10.42 -1.70 7.55
N THR A 59 10.75 -2.57 6.58
CA THR A 59 12.14 -2.95 6.29
C THR A 59 12.98 -1.71 5.94
N ARG A 60 12.44 -0.81 5.12
CA ARG A 60 13.12 0.45 4.79
C ARG A 60 13.34 1.32 6.01
N GLN A 61 12.32 1.52 6.85
CA GLN A 61 12.43 2.31 8.08
C GLN A 61 13.47 1.70 9.03
N SER A 62 13.55 0.38 9.11
CA SER A 62 14.59 -0.32 9.89
C SER A 62 16.00 -0.02 9.36
N LEU A 63 16.22 -0.11 8.03
CA LEU A 63 17.51 0.22 7.42
C LEU A 63 17.90 1.69 7.61
N GLU A 64 16.93 2.61 7.57
CA GLU A 64 17.14 4.03 7.89
C GLU A 64 17.48 4.25 9.37
N GLY A 65 16.79 3.55 10.28
CA GLY A 65 17.08 3.59 11.72
C GLY A 65 18.44 3.01 12.11
N LEU A 66 18.94 2.05 11.34
CA LEU A 66 20.29 1.49 11.48
C LEU A 66 21.38 2.32 10.78
N GLY A 67 21.01 3.39 10.08
CA GLY A 67 21.96 4.22 9.31
C GLY A 67 22.54 3.54 8.08
N LEU A 68 21.94 2.44 7.62
CA LEU A 68 22.40 1.66 6.45
C LEU A 68 21.88 2.24 5.12
N MET A 69 20.80 3.04 5.20
CA MET A 69 20.17 3.66 4.04
C MET A 69 19.63 5.04 4.40
N THR A 70 19.50 5.92 3.41
CA THR A 70 18.77 7.18 3.54
C THR A 70 17.99 7.44 2.26
N VAL A 71 16.67 7.49 2.31
CA VAL A 71 15.83 7.79 1.14
C VAL A 71 15.56 9.29 1.04
N GLY A 72 16.25 9.94 0.10
CA GLY A 72 15.93 11.30 -0.35
C GLY A 72 14.96 11.29 -1.54
N LEU A 73 14.03 12.24 -1.57
CA LEU A 73 13.24 12.51 -2.78
C LEU A 73 14.03 13.46 -3.69
N LYS A 74 14.44 12.98 -4.86
CA LYS A 74 14.83 13.86 -5.96
C LYS A 74 13.55 14.47 -6.53
N ARG A 75 13.43 15.80 -6.45
CA ARG A 75 12.32 16.57 -7.03
C ARG A 75 12.40 16.56 -8.55
#